data_AF-A0AB33EXB0-F1
#
_entry.id   AF-A0AB33EXB0-F1
#
_cell.length_a   1.000
_cell.length_b   1.000
_cell.length_c   1.000
_cell.angle_alpha   90.00
_cell.angle_beta   90.00
_cell.angle_gamma   90.00
#
_symmetry.space_group_name_H-M   'P 1'
#
loop_
_entity.id
_entity.type
_entity.pdbx_description
1 polymer ?
#
loop_
_entity_poly.entity_id
_entity_poly.type
_entity_poly.pdbx_seq_one_letter_code
_entity_poly.pdbx_strand_id
1 'polypeptide(L)'
;MPTKLTRDEAVALVERIMRLDYADETELNNWLDRLDRDLVYPAVSELIFMITPELTATEVVDRALAYRPIGMRAVPWSEPPVSQCRDHER
;
A
#
# COMPACT_ATOMS: atom_id res chain seq x y z
N MET A 1 12.26 0.86 -19.37
CA MET A 1 12.09 1.24 -17.95
C MET A 1 10.82 2.05 -17.87
N PRO A 2 9.78 1.67 -17.10
CA PRO A 2 8.59 2.51 -17.00
C PRO A 2 9.00 3.81 -16.30
N THR A 3 8.76 4.92 -16.99
CA THR A 3 8.92 6.27 -16.44
C THR A 3 8.01 6.39 -15.23
N LYS A 4 8.58 6.80 -14.09
CA LYS A 4 7.83 7.05 -12.86
C LYS A 4 6.68 8.02 -13.16
N LEU A 5 5.44 7.69 -12.76
CA LEU A 5 4.31 8.61 -12.91
C LEU A 5 4.63 9.94 -12.22
N THR A 6 4.42 11.04 -12.92
CA THR A 6 4.42 12.37 -12.29
C THR A 6 3.21 12.52 -11.38
N ARG A 7 3.25 13.48 -10.45
CA ARG A 7 2.11 13.75 -9.54
C ARG A 7 0.82 14.01 -10.31
N ASP A 8 0.89 14.84 -11.36
CA ASP A 8 -0.28 15.18 -12.18
C ASP A 8 -0.84 13.97 -12.94
N GLU A 9 0.01 13.10 -13.48
CA GLU A 9 -0.45 11.87 -14.13
C GLU A 9 -1.07 10.89 -13.12
N ALA A 10 -0.52 10.79 -11.91
CA ALA A 10 -1.08 9.99 -10.84
C ALA A 10 -2.47 10.52 -10.42
N VAL A 11 -2.62 11.84 -10.30
CA VAL A 11 -3.92 12.48 -9.98
C VAL A 11 -4.92 12.18 -11.08
N ALA A 12 -4.56 12.39 -12.35
CA ALA A 12 -5.46 12.12 -13.47
C ALA A 12 -5.90 10.63 -13.53
N LEU A 13 -5.00 9.70 -13.19
CA LEU A 13 -5.33 8.28 -13.14
C LEU A 13 -6.29 7.95 -12.00
N VAL A 14 -6.07 8.51 -10.80
CA VAL A 14 -6.98 8.35 -9.66
C VAL A 14 -8.36 8.94 -9.98
N GLU A 15 -8.43 10.12 -10.62
CA GLU A 15 -9.70 10.70 -11.07
C GLU A 15 -10.45 9.78 -12.05
N ARG A 16 -9.76 9.11 -12.97
CA ARG A 16 -10.39 8.14 -13.88
C ARG A 16 -10.95 6.94 -13.13
N ILE A 17 -10.23 6.43 -12.12
CA ILE A 17 -10.70 5.33 -11.26
C ILE A 17 -11.94 5.76 -10.49
N MET A 18 -11.94 6.96 -9.88
CA MET A 18 -13.09 7.48 -9.12
C MET A 18 -14.32 7.69 -9.99
N ARG A 19 -14.16 8.02 -11.27
CA ARG A 19 -15.26 8.12 -12.24
C ARG A 19 -15.73 6.77 -12.79
N LEU A 20 -15.12 5.66 -12.36
CA LEU A 20 -15.38 4.31 -12.88
C LEU A 20 -15.17 4.21 -14.40
N ASP A 21 -14.19 4.95 -14.93
CA ASP A 21 -13.89 5.08 -16.37
C ASP A 21 -12.96 3.96 -16.89
N TYR A 22 -13.11 2.74 -16.38
CA TYR A 22 -12.37 1.55 -16.80
C TYR A 22 -13.31 0.56 -17.49
N ALA A 23 -12.79 -0.18 -18.46
CA ALA A 23 -13.58 -1.14 -19.23
C ALA A 23 -13.88 -2.42 -18.44
N ASP A 24 -12.94 -2.87 -17.60
CA ASP A 24 -13.04 -4.09 -16.81
C ASP A 24 -12.18 -4.05 -15.54
N GLU A 25 -12.34 -5.07 -14.68
CA GLU A 25 -11.59 -5.21 -13.42
C GLU A 25 -10.09 -5.44 -13.65
N THR A 26 -9.69 -6.02 -14.78
CA THR A 26 -8.27 -6.25 -15.10
C THR A 26 -7.58 -4.92 -15.41
N GLU A 27 -8.23 -4.04 -16.17
CA GLU A 27 -7.76 -2.68 -16.42
C GLU A 27 -7.64 -1.88 -15.12
N LEU A 28 -8.67 -1.94 -14.27
CA LEU A 28 -8.63 -1.33 -12.93
C LEU A 28 -7.43 -1.83 -12.11
N ASN A 29 -7.24 -3.15 -12.06
CA ASN A 29 -6.16 -3.75 -11.27
C ASN A 29 -4.76 -3.37 -11.80
N ASN A 30 -4.61 -3.24 -13.12
CA ASN A 30 -3.38 -2.74 -13.73
C ASN A 30 -3.10 -1.27 -13.38
N TRP A 31 -4.13 -0.43 -13.33
CA TRP A 31 -3.99 0.98 -12.93
C TRP A 31 -3.61 1.10 -11.45
N LEU A 32 -4.21 0.29 -10.58
CA LEU A 32 -3.90 0.24 -9.16
C LEU A 32 -2.48 -0.27 -8.88
N ASP A 33 -2.02 -1.33 -9.54
CA ASP A 33 -0.64 -1.84 -9.43
C ASP A 33 0.38 -0.76 -9.84
N ARG A 34 0.09 -0.04 -10.93
CA ARG A 34 0.95 1.07 -11.38
C ARG A 34 1.04 2.17 -10.33
N LEU A 35 -0.08 2.57 -9.72
CA LEU A 35 -0.11 3.57 -8.65
C LEU A 35 0.65 3.10 -7.41
N ASP A 36 0.50 1.84 -6.99
CA ASP A 36 1.22 1.28 -5.84
C ASP A 36 2.74 1.34 -6.04
N ARG A 37 3.22 0.91 -7.22
CA ARG A 37 4.66 0.96 -7.54
C ARG A 37 5.24 2.37 -7.56
N ASP A 38 4.48 3.33 -8.10
CA ASP A 38 4.97 4.70 -8.26
C ASP A 38 4.89 5.53 -6.95
N LEU A 39 3.82 5.33 -6.18
CA LEU A 39 3.55 6.06 -4.93
C LEU A 39 4.16 5.37 -3.69
N VAL A 40 4.59 4.11 -3.82
CA VAL A 40 5.14 3.29 -2.72
C VAL A 40 4.13 3.15 -1.57
N TYR A 41 2.84 3.07 -1.92
CA TYR A 41 1.74 2.98 -0.97
C TYR A 41 1.02 1.62 -1.12
N PRO A 42 1.21 0.69 -0.17
CA PRO A 42 0.88 -0.73 -0.33
C PRO A 42 -0.63 -1.05 -0.46
N ALA A 43 -1.50 -0.05 -0.38
CA ALA A 43 -2.93 -0.21 -0.26
C ALA A 43 -3.71 0.96 -0.90
N VAL A 44 -3.30 1.43 -2.09
CA VAL A 44 -3.86 2.66 -2.70
C VAL A 44 -5.36 2.54 -3.01
N SER A 45 -5.85 1.34 -3.30
CA SER A 45 -7.27 1.07 -3.46
C SER A 45 -8.07 1.37 -2.18
N GLU A 46 -7.51 1.13 -1.00
CA GLU A 46 -8.16 1.44 0.27
C GLU A 46 -8.34 2.95 0.46
N LEU A 47 -7.36 3.76 0.03
CA LEU A 47 -7.45 5.21 0.05
C LEU A 47 -8.61 5.74 -0.81
N ILE A 48 -8.91 5.05 -1.90
CA ILE A 48 -9.94 5.46 -2.87
C ILE A 48 -11.33 4.98 -2.43
N PHE A 49 -11.45 3.72 -1.98
CA PHE A 49 -12.77 3.09 -1.77
C PHE A 49 -13.21 2.97 -0.31
N MET A 50 -12.28 3.03 0.66
CA MET A 50 -12.59 2.72 2.06
C MET A 50 -12.50 3.90 3.03
N ILE A 51 -12.01 5.07 2.59
CA ILE A 51 -11.91 6.25 3.45
C ILE A 51 -13.25 7.02 3.48
N THR A 52 -13.68 7.47 4.65
CA THR A 52 -14.83 8.37 4.82
C THR A 52 -14.43 9.54 5.74
N PRO A 53 -14.64 10.81 5.34
CA PRO A 53 -15.25 11.26 4.06
C PRO A 53 -14.39 10.90 2.84
N GLU A 54 -15.02 10.80 1.67
CA GLU A 54 -14.32 10.54 0.40
C GLU A 54 -13.24 11.61 0.18
N LEU A 55 -12.04 11.16 -0.18
CA LEU A 55 -10.91 12.03 -0.50
C LEU A 55 -10.98 12.42 -1.98
N THR A 56 -10.58 13.66 -2.29
CA THR A 56 -10.34 14.04 -3.68
C THR A 56 -9.13 13.31 -4.26
N ALA A 57 -9.05 13.15 -5.58
CA ALA A 57 -7.93 12.49 -6.23
C ALA A 57 -6.57 13.11 -5.88
N THR A 58 -6.53 14.44 -5.68
CA THR A 58 -5.32 15.15 -5.25
C THR A 58 -4.93 14.75 -3.82
N GLU A 59 -5.89 14.69 -2.90
CA GLU A 59 -5.65 14.30 -1.51
C GLU A 59 -5.22 12.84 -1.38
N VAL A 60 -5.77 11.94 -2.21
CA VAL A 60 -5.32 10.54 -2.29
C VAL A 60 -3.84 10.47 -2.65
N VAL A 61 -3.43 11.18 -3.72
CA VAL A 61 -2.03 11.19 -4.17
C VAL A 61 -1.12 11.85 -3.13
N ASP A 62 -1.54 12.96 -2.53
CA ASP A 62 -0.73 13.62 -1.48
C ASP A 62 -0.56 12.75 -0.25
N ARG A 63 -1.61 12.04 0.17
CA ARG A 63 -1.55 11.13 1.31
C ARG A 63 -0.68 9.91 1.02
N ALA A 64 -0.75 9.38 -0.20
CA ALA A 64 0.11 8.29 -0.65
C ALA A 64 1.58 8.72 -0.71
N LEU A 65 1.89 9.90 -1.27
CA LEU A 65 3.25 10.45 -1.33
C LEU A 65 3.81 10.82 0.06
N ALA A 66 2.95 11.24 0.98
CA ALA A 66 3.33 11.53 2.36
C ALA A 66 3.57 10.25 3.20
N TYR A 67 3.16 9.09 2.70
CA TYR A 67 3.33 7.83 3.42
C TYR A 67 4.81 7.48 3.55
N ARG A 68 5.22 7.20 4.78
CA ARG A 68 6.56 6.74 5.11
C ARG A 68 6.44 5.31 5.62
N PRO A 69 6.86 4.30 4.84
CA PRO A 69 6.84 2.92 5.28
C PRO A 69 7.58 2.79 6.61
N ILE A 70 6.91 2.21 7.61
CA ILE A 70 7.58 1.84 8.85
C ILE A 70 8.40 0.60 8.52
N GLY A 71 9.70 0.79 8.30
CA GLY A 71 10.61 -0.32 8.03
C GLY A 71 10.56 -1.30 9.20
N MET A 72 10.09 -2.53 8.96
CA MET A 72 10.29 -3.62 9.91
C MET A 72 11.79 -3.88 9.99
N ARG A 73 12.42 -3.36 11.04
CA ARG A 73 13.77 -3.76 11.41
C ARG A 73 13.66 -5.20 11.90
N ALA A 74 14.05 -6.15 11.05
CA ALA A 74 14.22 -7.53 11.46
C ALA A 74 15.29 -7.56 12.56
N VAL A 75 14.86 -7.61 13.82
CA VAL A 75 15.72 -8.10 14.88
C VAL A 75 15.80 -9.62 14.67
N PRO A 76 17.00 -10.23 14.63
CA PRO A 76 17.08 -11.68 14.71
C PRO A 76 16.36 -12.05 16.00
N TRP A 77 15.34 -12.89 15.88
CA TRP A 77 14.67 -13.46 17.05
C TRP A 77 15.76 -14.04 17.95
N SER A 78 16.00 -13.42 19.10
CA SER A 78 16.86 -14.02 20.11
C SER A 78 16.13 -15.26 20.59
N GLU A 79 16.67 -16.44 20.31
CA GLU A 79 16.17 -17.69 20.88
C GLU A 79 16.01 -17.51 22.39
N PRO A 80 14.81 -17.73 22.96
CA PRO A 80 14.66 -17.71 24.40
C PRO A 80 15.58 -18.80 24.98
N PRO A 81 16.27 -18.55 26.10
CA PRO A 81 17.15 -19.56 26.69
C PRO A 81 16.33 -20.83 26.92
N VAL A 82 16.85 -21.97 26.46
CA VAL A 82 16.18 -23.26 26.60
C VAL A 82 16.00 -23.53 28.10
N SER A 83 14.78 -23.31 28.58
CA SER A 83 14.38 -23.70 29.93
C SER A 83 14.39 -25.21 29.94
N GLN A 84 15.44 -25.81 30.52
CA GLN A 84 15.42 -27.24 30.81
C GLN A 84 14.28 -27.48 31.80
N CYS A 85 13.12 -27.89 31.29
CA CYS A 85 12.07 -28.51 32.09
C CYS A 85 12.71 -29.73 32.74
N ARG A 86 13.10 -29.57 34.01
CA ARG A 86 13.70 -30.65 34.79
C ARG A 86 12.60 -31.69 34.99
N ASP A 87 12.73 -32.82 34.30
CA ASP A 87 11.91 -34.02 34.51
C ASP A 87 11.84 -34.31 36.02
N HIS A 88 10.67 -34.08 36.61
CA HIS A 88 10.35 -34.62 37.92
C HIS A 88 9.89 -36.05 37.70
N GLU A 89 10.86 -36.95 37.66
CA GLU A 89 10.66 -38.41 37.69
C GLU A 89 9.91 -38.78 38.98
N ARG A 90 8.75 -39.44 38.83
CA ARG A 90 8.09 -40.24 39.86
C ARG A 90 7.15 -41.25 39.24
#